data_AF-W1EY20-F1
#
_entry.id   AF-W1EY20-F1
#
_cell.length_a   1.000
_cell.length_b   1.000
_cell.length_c   1.000
_cell.angle_alpha   90.00
_cell.angle_beta   90.00
_cell.angle_gamma   90.00
#
_symmetry.space_group_name_H-M   'P 1'
#
loop_
_entity.id
_entity.type
_entity.pdbx_description
1 polymer ?
#
loop_
_entity_poly.entity_id
_entity_poly.type
_entity_poly.pdbx_seq_one_letter_code
_entity_poly.pdbx_strand_id
1 'polypeptide(L)' 'MFSEVMRYILDLGPTVMLPIVIIIFSKILGMKAGDCFKAGLHIGIGFVGIGLVIGLMLDSIGPAAKAMAEKIST' A
#
# COMPACT_ATOMS: atom_id res chain seq x y z
N MET A 1 5.04 23.01 -9.10
CA MET A 1 4.45 23.12 -7.75
C MET A 1 3.20 22.25 -7.56
N PHE A 2 2.03 22.51 -8.17
CA PHE A 2 0.83 21.67 -7.94
C PHE A 2 0.99 20.22 -8.47
N SER A 3 1.60 20.06 -9.66
CA SER A 3 1.81 18.75 -10.28
C SER A 3 2.81 17.86 -9.53
N GLU A 4 3.78 18.43 -8.82
CA GLU A 4 4.75 17.66 -8.02
C GLU A 4 4.12 17.09 -6.75
N VAL A 5 3.25 17.87 -6.10
CA VAL A 5 2.49 17.40 -4.92
C VAL A 5 1.53 16.28 -5.31
N MET A 6 0.87 16.40 -6.47
CA MET A 6 0.01 15.34 -7.01
C MET A 6 0.79 14.06 -7.34
N ARG A 7 1.96 14.17 -7.97
CA ARG A 7 2.81 12.99 -8.26
C ARG A 7 3.34 12.36 -6.97
N TYR A 8 3.76 13.16 -5.99
CA TYR A 8 4.17 12.66 -4.68
C TYR A 8 3.04 11.86 -4.02
N ILE A 9 1.82 12.41 -3.97
CA ILE A 9 0.65 11.72 -3.40
C ILE A 9 0.31 10.42 -4.16
N LEU A 10 0.48 10.40 -5.48
CA LEU A 10 0.23 9.22 -6.31
C LEU A 10 1.35 8.16 -6.18
N ASP A 11 2.61 8.58 -6.07
CA ASP A 11 3.80 7.71 -5.97
C ASP A 11 3.94 7.05 -4.59
N LEU A 12 3.49 7.74 -3.52
CA LEU A 12 3.38 7.15 -2.17
C LEU A 12 2.41 5.96 -2.11
N GLY A 13 1.52 5.86 -3.10
CA GLY A 13 0.59 4.76 -3.27
C GLY A 13 -0.44 4.62 -2.15
N PRO A 14 -1.36 3.64 -2.28
CA PRO A 14 -2.37 3.35 -1.26
C PRO A 14 -1.76 3.05 0.11
N THR A 15 -0.56 2.47 0.12
CA THR A 15 0.19 2.03 1.30
C THR A 15 0.46 3.15 2.31
N VAL A 16 0.62 4.40 1.87
CA VAL A 16 0.88 5.54 2.76
C VAL A 16 -0.33 6.49 2.86
N MET A 17 -1.16 6.55 1.82
CA MET A 17 -2.43 7.28 1.84
C MET A 17 -3.41 6.70 2.89
N LEU A 18 -3.58 5.37 2.93
CA LEU A 18 -4.55 4.73 3.81
C LEU A 18 -4.25 4.95 5.32
N PRO A 19 -3.00 4.79 5.80
CA PRO A 19 -2.65 5.08 7.19
C PRO A 19 -2.93 6.53 7.60
N ILE A 20 -2.66 7.50 6.72
CA ILE A 20 -2.91 8.93 7.00
C ILE A 20 -4.42 9.16 7.17
N VAL A 21 -5.22 8.60 6.28
CA VAL A 21 -6.69 8.69 6.37
C VAL A 21 -7.18 8.05 7.66
N ILE A 22 -6.68 6.87 8.03
CA ILE A 22 -7.02 6.19 9.29
C ILE A 22 -6.68 7.07 10.49
N ILE A 23 -5.50 7.68 10.55
CA ILE A 23 -5.08 8.55 11.66
C ILE A 23 -6.03 9.74 11.80
N ILE A 24 -6.38 10.39 10.69
CA ILE A 24 -7.30 11.54 10.67
C ILE A 24 -8.70 11.08 11.11
N PHE A 25 -9.19 9.96 10.59
CA PHE A 25 -10.51 9.42 10.92
C PHE A 25 -10.61 9.00 12.39
N SER A 26 -9.57 8.33 12.91
CA SER A 26 -9.44 7.94 14.32
C SER A 26 -9.49 9.15 15.25
N LYS A 27 -8.85 10.24 14.85
CA LYS A 27 -8.85 11.50 15.60
C LYS A 27 -10.22 12.16 15.60
N ILE A 28 -10.92 12.15 14.48
CA ILE A 28 -12.30 12.68 14.37
C ILE A 28 -13.27 11.85 15.23
N LEU A 29 -13.06 10.54 15.34
CA LEU A 29 -13.84 9.66 16.22
C LEU A 29 -13.54 9.85 17.73
N GLY A 30 -12.65 10.78 18.09
CA GLY A 30 -12.37 11.12 19.49
C GLY A 30 -11.34 10.22 20.18
N MET A 31 -10.55 9.44 19.44
CA MET A 31 -9.45 8.67 20.02
C MET A 31 -8.32 9.61 20.46
N LYS A 32 -7.58 9.24 21.52
CA LYS A 32 -6.43 10.02 21.98
C LYS A 32 -5.35 10.04 20.90
N ALA A 33 -4.59 11.14 20.82
CA ALA A 33 -3.55 11.30 19.80
C ALA A 33 -2.53 10.14 19.77
N GLY A 34 -2.19 9.60 20.94
CA GLY A 34 -1.31 8.42 21.05
C GLY A 34 -1.93 7.14 20.47
N ASP A 35 -3.25 6.95 20.64
CA ASP A 35 -3.95 5.78 20.11
C ASP A 35 -4.17 5.89 18.59
N CYS A 36 -4.39 7.11 18.08
CA CYS A 36 -4.46 7.37 16.64
C CYS A 36 -3.14 7.03 15.94
N PHE A 37 -2.01 7.44 16.53
CA PHE A 37 -0.69 7.15 15.98
C PHE A 37 -0.39 5.65 15.98
N LYS A 38 -0.74 4.93 17.06
CA LYS A 38 -0.59 3.48 17.13
C LYS A 38 -1.45 2.78 16.07
N ALA A 39 -2.71 3.18 15.92
CA ALA A 39 -3.61 2.62 14.92
C ALA A 39 -3.08 2.81 13.48
N GLY A 40 -2.62 4.03 13.17
CA GLY A 40 -1.98 4.32 11.88
C GLY A 40 -0.71 3.50 11.63
N LEU A 41 0.14 3.36 12.64
CA LEU A 41 1.38 2.58 12.55
C LEU A 41 1.08 1.09 12.33
N HIS A 42 0.12 0.51 13.06
CA HIS A 42 -0.29 -0.88 12.88
C HIS A 42 -0.80 -1.17 11.46
N ILE A 43 -1.66 -0.30 10.93
CA ILE A 43 -2.17 -0.42 9.54
C ILE A 43 -1.02 -0.26 8.54
N GLY A 44 -0.13 0.71 8.75
CA GLY A 44 1.02 0.95 7.88
C GLY A 44 1.96 -0.27 7.78
N ILE A 45 2.29 -0.88 8.91
CA ILE A 45 3.13 -2.10 8.95
C ILE A 45 2.42 -3.26 8.21
N GLY A 46 1.10 -3.43 8.40
CA GLY A 46 0.33 -4.44 7.68
C GLY A 46 0.34 -4.24 6.17
N PHE A 47 0.20 -3.00 5.71
CA PHE A 47 0.20 -2.66 4.28
C PHE A 47 1.57 -2.90 3.63
N VAL A 48 2.66 -2.59 4.33
CA VAL A 48 4.02 -2.92 3.88
C VAL A 48 4.19 -4.43 3.76
N GLY A 49 3.71 -5.21 4.73
CA GLY A 49 3.74 -6.68 4.69
C GLY A 49 2.98 -7.25 3.50
N ILE A 50 1.78 -6.73 3.21
CA ILE A 50 0.98 -7.13 2.04
C ILE A 50 1.74 -6.80 0.74
N GLY A 51 2.33 -5.60 0.64
CA GLY A 51 3.13 -5.21 -0.52
C GLY A 51 4.31 -6.15 -0.77
N LEU A 52 5.01 -6.56 0.29
CA LEU A 52 6.11 -7.52 0.19
C LEU A 52 5.65 -8.90 -0.29
N VAL A 53 4.53 -9.41 0.25
CA VAL A 53 3.97 -10.70 -0.18
C VAL A 53 3.50 -10.63 -1.63
N ILE A 54 2.78 -9.58 -2.02
CA ILE A 54 2.34 -9.37 -3.41
C ILE A 54 3.57 -9.28 -4.33
N GLY A 55 4.60 -8.53 -3.96
CA GLY A 55 5.84 -8.44 -4.71
C GLY A 55 6.49 -9.81 -4.91
N LEU A 56 6.66 -10.57 -3.83
CA LEU A 56 7.21 -11.93 -3.90
C LEU A 56 6.38 -12.87 -4.78
N MET A 57 5.05 -12.77 -4.69
CA MET A 57 4.14 -13.53 -5.54
C MET A 57 4.30 -13.10 -7.00
N LEU A 58 4.37 -11.81 -7.32
CA LEU A 58 4.58 -11.31 -8.68
C LEU A 58 5.95 -11.70 -9.23
N ASP A 59 6.99 -11.72 -8.41
CA ASP A 59 8.34 -12.13 -8.82
C ASP A 59 8.43 -13.63 -9.10
N SER A 60 7.67 -14.45 -8.36
CA SER A 60 7.64 -15.91 -8.54
C SER A 60 6.64 -16.35 -9.62
N ILE A 61 5.47 -15.71 -9.67
CA ILE A 61 4.37 -16.04 -10.58
C ILE A 61 4.54 -15.33 -11.91
N GLY A 62 5.13 -14.13 -11.97
CA GLY A 62 5.33 -13.37 -13.21
C GLY A 62 6.05 -14.17 -14.31
N PRO A 63 7.19 -14.81 -14.01
CA PRO A 63 7.89 -15.69 -14.96
C PRO A 63 7.03 -16.90 -15.36
N ALA A 64 6.33 -17.51 -14.40
CA ALA A 64 5.47 -18.68 -14.65
C ALA A 64 4.24 -18.32 -15.52
N ALA A 65 3.63 -17.16 -15.28
CA ALA A 65 2.51 -16.63 -16.04
C ALA A 65 2.95 -16.27 -17.47
N LYS A 66 4.13 -15.68 -17.63
CA LYS A 66 4.72 -15.41 -18.95
C LYS A 66 4.99 -16.71 -19.71
N ALA A 67 5.56 -17.72 -19.05
CA ALA A 67 5.80 -19.03 -19.65
C ALA A 67 4.50 -19.76 -20.03
N MET A 68 3.43 -19.64 -19.22
CA MET A 68 2.10 -20.15 -19.57
C MET A 68 1.52 -19.43 -20.80
N ALA A 69 1.61 -18.10 -20.86
CA ALA A 69 1.11 -17.32 -21.99
C ALA A 69 1.85 -17.65 -23.30
N GLU A 70 3.18 -17.81 -23.27
CA GLU A 70 3.99 -18.22 -24.43
C GLU A 70 3.61 -19.62 -24.93
N LYS A 71 3.37 -20.58 -24.02
CA LYS A 71 2.93 -21.93 -24.39
C LYS A 71 1.52 -22.01 -24.94
N ILE A 72 0.61 -21.13 -24.52
CA ILE A 72 -0.77 -21.07 -25.03
C ILE A 72 -0.84 -20.37 -26.40
N SER A 73 0.14 -19.51 -26.71
CA SER A 73 0.18 -18.72 -27.94
C SER A 73 0.90 -19.42 -29.11
N THR A 74 1.41 -20.64 -28.90
CA THR A 74 2.05 -21.49 -29.93
C THR A 74 1.15 -22.67 -30.30
#